data_AF-A0A366MHD2-F1
#
_entry.id   AF-A0A366MHD2-F1
#
_cell.length_a   1.000
_cell.length_b   1.000
_cell.length_c   1.000
_cell.angle_alpha   90.00
_cell.angle_beta   90.00
_cell.angle_gamma   90.00
#
_symmetry.space_group_name_H-M   'P 1'
#
loop_
_entity.id
_entity.type
_entity.pdbx_description
1 polymer ?
#
loop_
_entity_poly.entity_id
_entity_poly.type
_entity_poly.pdbx_seq_one_letter_code
_entity_poly.pdbx_strand_id
1 'polypeptide(L)'
;MIDDFCRRFAIDISEISHTDLYIDKFAGPVYVTGYKYTIPPVDAGNNLYIAGMFSPENYPERSMEGSILAGLNAAKLIEEKNR
;
A
#
# COMPACT_ATOMS: atom_id res chain seq x y z
N MET A 1 19.99 1.67 13.24
CA MET A 1 19.64 1.85 11.81
C MET A 1 20.71 2.66 11.10
N ILE A 2 21.06 3.87 11.57
CA ILE A 2 22.15 4.67 11.01
C ILE A 2 23.50 3.95 11.06
N ASP A 3 23.86 3.30 12.17
CA ASP A 3 25.13 2.56 12.25
C ASP A 3 25.21 1.40 11.25
N ASP A 4 24.10 0.68 11.06
CA ASP A 4 24.02 -0.39 10.05
C ASP A 4 24.13 0.17 8.64
N PHE A 5 23.45 1.29 8.36
CA PHE A 5 23.55 2.00 7.09
C PHE A 5 24.99 2.45 6.80
N CYS A 6 25.64 3.15 7.74
CA CYS A 6 27.03 3.61 7.61
C CYS A 6 27.98 2.42 7.36
N ARG A 7 27.80 1.32 8.08
CA ARG A 7 28.60 0.10 7.91
C ARG A 7 28.36 -0.59 6.56
N ARG A 8 27.12 -0.71 6.12
CA ARG A 8 26.75 -1.41 4.86
C ARG A 8 27.16 -0.65 3.62
N PHE A 9 27.09 0.67 3.69
CA PHE A 9 27.37 1.55 2.55
C PHE A 9 28.73 2.25 2.66
N ALA A 10 29.51 1.95 3.71
CA ALA A 10 30.84 2.53 3.98
C ALA A 10 30.84 4.08 3.98
N ILE A 11 29.83 4.67 4.62
CA ILE A 11 29.68 6.12 4.79
C ILE A 11 30.16 6.51 6.19
N ASP A 12 30.96 7.57 6.29
CA ASP A 12 31.32 8.14 7.59
C ASP A 12 30.13 8.93 8.15
N ILE A 13 29.85 8.79 9.45
CA ILE A 13 28.70 9.44 10.06
C ILE A 13 28.77 10.98 10.00
N SER A 14 29.98 11.55 9.90
CA SER A 14 30.20 12.98 9.72
C SER A 14 29.76 13.50 8.34
N GLU A 15 29.60 12.63 7.35
CA GLU A 15 29.08 12.97 6.02
C GLU A 15 27.55 13.11 6.01
N ILE A 16 26.87 12.72 7.10
CA ILE A 16 25.41 12.78 7.23
C ILE A 16 25.01 14.11 7.87
N SER A 17 24.44 15.01 7.07
CA SER A 17 23.98 16.33 7.56
C SER A 17 22.58 16.32 8.19
N HIS A 18 21.74 15.34 7.84
CA HIS A 18 20.35 15.25 8.31
C HIS A 18 19.83 13.82 8.25
N THR A 19 19.04 13.41 9.24
CA THR A 19 18.36 12.12 9.28
C THR A 19 17.00 12.23 9.94
N ASP A 20 15.97 11.68 9.29
CA ASP A 20 14.65 11.46 9.88
C ASP A 20 14.27 9.98 9.82
N LEU A 21 13.52 9.53 10.83
CA LEU A 21 12.92 8.20 10.86
C LEU A 21 11.43 8.31 11.18
N TYR A 22 10.61 7.77 10.30
CA TYR A 22 9.17 7.63 10.51
C TYR A 22 8.80 6.15 10.49
N ILE A 23 7.92 5.74 11.41
CA ILE A 23 7.41 4.37 11.48
C ILE A 23 5.90 4.43 11.23
N ASP A 24 5.47 3.87 10.10
CA ASP A 24 4.06 3.69 9.79
C ASP A 24 3.68 2.21 9.97
N LYS A 25 2.82 1.94 10.95
CA LYS A 25 2.35 0.59 11.29
C LYS A 25 1.48 -0.04 10.20
N PHE A 26 0.95 0.77 9.29
CA PHE A 26 0.00 0.34 8.27
C PHE A 26 0.55 0.46 6.84
N ALA A 27 1.78 0.93 6.65
CA ALA A 27 2.37 1.03 5.31
C ALA A 27 2.93 -0.31 4.77
N GLY A 28 3.23 -1.27 5.65
CA GLY A 28 3.87 -2.53 5.26
C GLY A 28 2.92 -3.57 4.65
N PRO A 29 3.46 -4.61 4.01
CA PRO A 29 2.69 -5.75 3.53
C PRO A 29 1.87 -6.42 4.63
N VAL A 30 0.76 -7.04 4.25
CA VAL A 30 -0.15 -7.68 5.21
C VAL A 30 0.02 -9.19 5.21
N TYR A 31 0.75 -9.68 6.20
CA TYR A 31 0.99 -11.12 6.40
C TYR A 31 0.10 -11.75 7.48
N VAL A 32 -0.97 -11.05 7.89
CA VAL A 32 -1.87 -11.52 8.94
C VAL A 32 -2.76 -12.63 8.40
N THR A 33 -2.71 -13.81 9.03
CA THR A 33 -3.59 -14.94 8.69
C THR A 33 -5.04 -14.53 8.76
N GLY A 34 -5.80 -14.83 7.70
CA GLY A 34 -7.22 -14.49 7.60
C GLY A 34 -7.52 -13.09 7.06
N TYR A 35 -6.52 -12.21 6.87
CA TYR A 35 -6.74 -10.85 6.37
C TYR A 35 -7.37 -10.82 4.96
N LYS A 36 -7.05 -11.80 4.11
CA LYS A 36 -7.71 -11.92 2.79
C LYS A 36 -9.23 -11.91 2.88
N TYR A 37 -9.81 -12.45 3.95
CA TYR A 37 -11.26 -12.52 4.16
C TYR A 37 -11.85 -11.23 4.74
N THR A 38 -11.02 -10.28 5.17
CA THR A 38 -11.44 -8.95 5.65
C THR A 38 -11.34 -7.88 4.58
N ILE A 39 -10.83 -8.22 3.38
CA ILE A 39 -10.73 -7.29 2.25
C ILE A 39 -12.15 -6.97 1.76
N PRO A 40 -12.55 -5.69 1.76
CA PRO A 40 -13.88 -5.32 1.34
C PRO A 40 -14.04 -5.41 -0.20
N PRO A 41 -15.24 -5.70 -0.71
CA PRO A 41 -15.49 -5.71 -2.16
C PRO A 41 -15.37 -4.29 -2.74
N VAL A 42 -14.99 -4.19 -4.02
CA VAL A 42 -14.83 -2.90 -4.70
C VAL A 42 -16.15 -2.12 -4.79
N ASP A 43 -17.28 -2.78 -5.10
CA ASP A 43 -18.62 -2.18 -5.00
C ASP A 43 -19.17 -2.43 -3.58
N ALA A 44 -19.25 -1.36 -2.78
CA ALA A 44 -19.78 -1.40 -1.42
C ALA A 44 -21.30 -1.15 -1.35
N GLY A 45 -21.97 -1.06 -2.51
CA GLY A 45 -23.38 -0.68 -2.63
C GLY A 45 -23.59 0.83 -2.56
N ASN A 46 -24.84 1.29 -2.75
CA ASN A 46 -25.22 2.70 -2.64
C ASN A 46 -24.38 3.68 -3.48
N ASN A 47 -23.92 3.24 -4.66
CA ASN A 47 -23.02 3.99 -5.54
C ASN A 47 -21.68 4.37 -4.88
N LEU A 48 -21.24 3.61 -3.87
CA LEU A 48 -19.94 3.73 -3.24
C LEU A 48 -19.00 2.65 -3.78
N TYR A 49 -17.89 3.09 -4.37
CA TYR A 49 -16.83 2.23 -4.86
C TYR A 49 -15.55 2.54 -4.11
N ILE A 50 -14.87 1.49 -3.64
CA ILE A 50 -13.70 1.62 -2.78
C ILE A 50 -12.45 1.08 -3.50
N ALA A 51 -11.40 1.90 -3.52
CA ALA A 51 -10.14 1.59 -4.17
C ALA A 51 -8.97 2.12 -3.33
N GLY A 52 -7.85 1.39 -3.32
CA GLY A 52 -6.62 1.81 -2.68
C GLY A 52 -5.89 0.67 -1.97
N MET A 53 -5.10 1.00 -0.94
CA MET A 53 -4.19 0.06 -0.27
C MET A 53 -4.86 -1.14 0.41
N PHE A 54 -6.17 -1.06 0.65
CA PHE A 54 -6.96 -2.14 1.26
C PHE A 54 -7.67 -3.03 0.23
N SER A 55 -7.59 -2.67 -1.07
CA SER A 55 -8.25 -3.41 -2.15
C SER A 55 -7.55 -4.74 -2.47
N PRO A 56 -8.24 -5.69 -3.12
CA PRO A 56 -7.69 -7.00 -3.47
C PRO A 56 -6.36 -6.94 -4.24
N GLU A 57 -6.20 -5.96 -5.13
CA GLU A 57 -5.01 -5.75 -5.97
C GLU A 57 -3.76 -5.41 -5.13
N ASN A 58 -3.95 -4.93 -3.91
CA ASN A 58 -2.88 -4.60 -2.96
C ASN A 58 -2.57 -5.72 -1.98
N TYR A 59 -3.26 -6.85 -2.05
CA TYR A 59 -2.95 -7.99 -1.19
C TYR A 59 -1.96 -8.95 -1.86
N PRO A 60 -0.88 -9.37 -1.17
CA PRO A 60 -0.48 -9.00 0.20
C PRO A 60 0.50 -7.81 0.28
N GLU A 61 1.08 -7.36 -0.84
CA GLU A 61 2.27 -6.51 -0.83
C GLU A 61 2.04 -5.03 -0.49
N ARG A 62 0.86 -4.47 -0.78
CA ARG A 62 0.56 -3.03 -0.78
C ARG A 62 1.56 -2.22 -1.61
N SER A 63 1.26 -2.04 -2.89
CA SER A 63 2.11 -1.33 -3.84
C SER A 63 1.41 -0.13 -4.48
N MET A 64 2.20 0.81 -5.01
CA MET A 64 1.64 1.92 -5.80
C MET A 64 0.88 1.38 -7.02
N GLU A 65 1.45 0.39 -7.70
CA GLU A 65 0.82 -0.27 -8.85
C GLU A 65 -0.52 -0.91 -8.47
N GLY A 66 -0.58 -1.66 -7.36
CA GLY A 66 -1.83 -2.26 -6.88
C GLY A 66 -2.90 -1.20 -6.61
N SER A 67 -2.52 -0.02 -6.14
CA SER A 67 -3.45 1.09 -5.90
C SER A 67 -3.98 1.71 -7.19
N ILE A 68 -3.15 1.80 -8.23
CA ILE A 68 -3.58 2.24 -9.57
C ILE A 68 -4.57 1.22 -10.16
N LEU A 69 -4.23 -0.07 -10.11
CA LEU A 69 -5.08 -1.16 -10.59
C LEU A 69 -6.43 -1.20 -9.86
N ALA A 70 -6.45 -0.99 -8.53
CA ALA A 70 -7.68 -0.89 -7.76
C ALA A 70 -8.59 0.25 -8.25
N GLY A 71 -8.00 1.41 -8.55
CA GLY A 71 -8.74 2.56 -9.10
C GLY A 71 -9.32 2.27 -10.49
N LEU A 72 -8.52 1.65 -11.37
CA LEU A 72 -8.96 1.23 -12.70
C LEU A 72 -10.10 0.20 -12.63
N ASN A 73 -10.02 -0.75 -11.70
CA ASN A 73 -11.07 -1.73 -11.49
C ASN A 73 -12.38 -1.08 -11.01
N ALA A 74 -12.30 -0.14 -10.06
CA ALA A 74 -13.45 0.63 -9.62
C ALA A 74 -14.09 1.43 -10.78
N ALA A 75 -13.29 2.11 -11.59
CA ALA A 75 -13.77 2.85 -12.76
C ALA A 75 -14.49 1.93 -13.76
N LYS A 76 -13.91 0.76 -14.07
CA LYS A 76 -14.53 -0.24 -14.94
C LYS A 76 -15.90 -0.69 -14.43
N LEU A 77 -16.02 -1.00 -13.13
CA LEU A 77 -17.30 -1.43 -12.54
C LEU A 77 -18.36 -0.31 -12.58
N ILE A 78 -17.96 0.94 -12.41
CA ILE A 78 -18.85 2.11 -12.55
C ILE A 78 -19.37 2.20 -14.00
N GLU A 79 -18.48 2.06 -15.00
CA GLU A 79 -18.87 2.10 -16.41
C GLU A 79 -19.82 0.95 -16.78
N GLU A 80 -19.56 -0.26 -16.26
CA GLU A 80 -20.40 -1.44 -16.50
C GLU A 80 -21.80 -1.30 -15.90
N LYS A 81 -21.93 -0.67 -14.72
CA LYS A 81 -23.24 -0.45 -14.08
C LYS A 81 -24.07 0.66 -14.72
N ASN A 82 -23.42 1.60 -15.38
CA ASN A 82 -24.06 2.72 -16.08
C ASN A 82 -24.49 2.37 -17.51
N ARG A 83 -24.11 1.19 -18.01
CA ARG A 83 -24.58 0.63 -19.30
C ARG A 83 -25.88 -0.13 -19.14
#